data_AF-A0AA88T387-F1
#
_entry.id   AF-A0AA88T387-F1
#
_cell.length_a   1.000
_cell.length_b   1.000
_cell.length_c   1.000
_cell.angle_alpha   90.00
_cell.angle_beta   90.00
_cell.angle_gamma   90.00
#
_symmetry.space_group_name_H-M   'P 1'
#
loop_
_entity.id
_entity.type
_entity.pdbx_description
1 polymer ?
#
loop_
_entity_poly.entity_id
_entity_poly.type
_entity_poly.pdbx_seq_one_letter_code
_entity_poly.pdbx_strand_id
1 'polypeptide(L)'
;MDSLTEREVAQITRLQRDAAVQRLSSHFSWTEFRDERQCFHQEFVYDVAMFAAAHGFPWSNVIQAAVIAKSIFPQLDGLDKPKLLLSLRDALSKSLPSLTPVHRKELTQFLADTCITRWRLLQAVVGGAAPIYITQLHLELQLPPTPCPLEMGIDLRQWELQVQQAQFTNALQQKEEELKNLRDKPRVKLGKISVPEDDQLDTQEVLELVRVALKATEGQMFASLNREASLLSDILQLKLQLAELATGRLHSRSPASTAPFN
;
A
#
# COMPACT_ATOMS: atom_id res chain seq x y z
N MET A 1 18.17 -5.86 56.91
CA MET A 1 18.08 -6.84 55.81
C MET A 1 17.41 -8.05 56.42
N ASP A 2 16.08 -8.12 56.37
CA ASP A 2 15.38 -9.30 56.84
C ASP A 2 15.57 -10.37 55.75
N SER A 3 16.51 -11.26 56.02
CA SER A 3 17.03 -12.24 55.07
C SER A 3 15.92 -13.17 54.60
N LEU A 4 15.48 -13.00 53.35
CA LEU A 4 14.58 -13.92 52.65
C LEU A 4 15.11 -15.36 52.81
N THR A 5 14.35 -16.20 53.53
CA THR A 5 14.76 -17.57 53.82
C THR A 5 14.24 -18.55 52.77
N GLU A 6 14.91 -19.70 52.61
CA GLU A 6 14.50 -20.74 51.66
C GLU A 6 13.07 -21.24 51.91
N ARG A 7 12.66 -21.32 53.18
CA ARG A 7 11.32 -21.74 53.58
C ARG A 7 10.25 -20.72 53.19
N GLU A 8 10.56 -19.43 53.27
CA GLU A 8 9.64 -18.36 52.87
C GLU A 8 9.43 -18.35 51.37
N VAL A 9 10.48 -18.51 50.56
CA VAL A 9 10.35 -18.59 49.10
C VAL A 9 9.51 -19.80 48.69
N ALA A 10 9.71 -20.96 49.33
CA ALA A 10 8.90 -22.15 49.09
C ALA A 10 7.42 -22.00 49.50
N GLN A 11 7.11 -21.07 50.41
CA GLN A 11 5.73 -20.73 50.76
C GLN A 11 5.13 -19.73 49.77
N ILE A 12 5.92 -18.76 49.29
CA ILE A 12 5.50 -17.74 48.32
C ILE A 12 5.07 -18.39 47.00
N THR A 13 5.75 -19.45 46.54
CA THR A 13 5.38 -20.18 45.31
C THR A 13 4.00 -20.84 45.36
N ARG A 14 3.41 -21.00 46.54
CA ARG A 14 2.08 -21.61 46.74
C ARG A 14 0.94 -20.58 46.82
N LEU A 15 1.28 -19.29 46.87
CA LEU A 15 0.31 -18.21 46.96
C LEU A 15 -0.20 -17.80 45.57
N GLN A 16 -1.36 -17.14 45.53
CA GLN A 16 -1.82 -16.46 44.31
C GLN A 16 -0.91 -15.28 43.98
N ARG A 17 -0.78 -14.96 42.68
CA ARG A 17 0.22 -14.02 42.15
C ARG A 17 0.31 -12.72 42.93
N ASP A 18 -0.80 -12.02 43.13
CA ASP A 18 -0.78 -10.69 43.74
C ASP A 18 -0.32 -10.72 45.20
N ALA A 19 -0.78 -11.72 45.96
CA ALA A 19 -0.34 -11.95 47.34
C ALA A 19 1.13 -12.41 47.40
N ALA A 20 1.57 -13.18 46.41
CA ALA A 20 2.95 -13.68 46.30
C ALA A 20 3.93 -12.54 45.97
N VAL A 21 3.56 -11.62 45.07
CA VAL A 21 4.34 -10.43 44.72
C VAL A 21 4.50 -9.53 45.95
N GLN A 22 3.41 -9.25 46.67
CA GLN A 22 3.46 -8.44 47.90
C GLN A 22 4.31 -9.09 48.99
N ARG A 23 4.18 -10.40 49.17
CA ARG A 23 4.94 -11.12 50.19
C ARG A 23 6.42 -11.25 49.84
N LEU A 24 6.76 -11.43 48.57
CA LEU A 24 8.16 -11.39 48.13
C LEU A 24 8.74 -9.97 48.27
N SER A 25 7.94 -8.95 47.92
CA SER A 25 8.40 -7.57 47.93
C SER A 25 8.68 -7.03 49.33
N SER A 26 8.00 -7.52 50.38
CA SER A 26 8.29 -7.14 51.77
C SER A 26 9.70 -7.53 52.25
N HIS A 27 10.36 -8.48 51.57
CA HIS A 27 11.73 -8.89 51.91
C HIS A 27 12.81 -8.05 51.24
N PHE A 28 12.44 -7.08 50.39
CA PHE A 28 13.36 -6.22 49.66
C PHE A 28 13.13 -4.74 49.99
N SER A 29 14.21 -3.97 50.08
CA SER A 29 14.13 -2.51 50.14
C SER A 29 14.06 -1.92 48.73
N TRP A 30 12.93 -1.28 48.40
CA TRP A 30 12.68 -0.63 47.11
C TRP A 30 12.96 0.87 47.22
N THR A 31 14.20 1.27 46.95
CA THR A 31 14.64 2.67 47.00
C THR A 31 14.78 3.30 45.62
N GLU A 32 14.79 2.46 44.59
CA GLU A 32 15.09 2.81 43.20
C GLU A 32 13.92 3.53 42.52
N PHE A 33 12.68 3.20 42.91
CA PHE A 33 11.45 3.83 42.44
C PHE A 33 10.51 4.11 43.61
N ARG A 34 9.72 5.19 43.52
CA ARG A 34 8.71 5.58 44.54
C ARG A 34 7.31 5.77 43.95
N ASP A 35 7.16 5.49 42.65
CA ASP A 35 5.95 5.65 41.86
C ASP A 35 5.48 4.28 41.32
N GLU A 36 4.56 4.28 40.35
CA GLU A 36 3.99 3.07 39.75
C GLU A 36 5.05 2.11 39.18
N ARG A 37 6.26 2.61 38.87
CA ARG A 37 7.41 1.80 38.43
C ARG A 37 7.85 0.79 39.47
N GLN A 38 7.65 1.10 40.76
CA GLN A 38 7.95 0.19 41.85
C GLN A 38 7.11 -1.09 41.76
N CYS A 39 5.83 -1.00 41.37
CA CYS A 39 4.97 -2.16 41.19
C CYS A 39 5.49 -3.07 40.06
N PHE A 40 5.84 -2.48 38.92
CA PHE A 40 6.43 -3.24 37.80
C PHE A 40 7.79 -3.87 38.14
N HIS A 41 8.61 -3.16 38.94
CA HIS A 41 9.88 -3.70 39.43
C HIS A 41 9.66 -4.93 40.32
N GLN A 42 8.66 -4.88 41.20
CA GLN A 42 8.29 -6.00 42.08
C GLN A 42 7.76 -7.20 41.28
N GLU A 43 6.90 -6.97 40.29
CA GLU A 43 6.40 -8.02 39.40
C GLU A 43 7.52 -8.68 38.59
N PHE A 44 8.47 -7.89 38.07
CA PHE A 44 9.62 -8.43 37.34
C PHE A 44 10.49 -9.33 38.22
N VAL A 45 10.77 -8.90 39.46
CA VAL A 45 11.53 -9.70 40.43
C VAL A 45 10.82 -11.01 40.76
N TYR A 46 9.50 -10.94 40.94
CA TYR A 46 8.67 -12.12 41.16
C TYR A 46 8.70 -13.08 39.97
N ASP A 47 8.53 -12.60 38.74
CA ASP A 47 8.51 -13.43 37.53
C ASP A 47 9.84 -14.20 37.37
N VAL A 48 10.98 -13.56 37.64
CA VAL A 48 12.29 -14.20 37.59
C VAL A 48 12.45 -15.24 38.71
N ALA A 49 11.98 -14.95 39.93
CA ALA A 49 12.01 -15.90 41.03
C ALA A 49 11.13 -17.13 40.76
N MET A 50 9.92 -16.93 40.21
CA MET A 50 9.01 -18.02 39.87
C MET A 50 9.54 -18.85 38.70
N PHE A 51 10.17 -18.21 37.71
CA PHE A 51 10.87 -18.94 36.66
C PHE A 51 11.92 -19.89 37.24
N ALA A 52 12.80 -19.39 38.12
CA ALA A 52 13.83 -20.21 38.75
C ALA A 52 13.24 -21.36 39.59
N ALA A 53 12.18 -21.09 40.36
CA ALA A 53 11.50 -22.12 41.15
C ALA A 53 10.83 -23.19 40.27
N ALA A 54 10.18 -22.79 39.17
CA ALA A 54 9.52 -23.71 38.24
C ALA A 54 10.51 -24.62 37.50
N HIS A 55 11.74 -24.15 37.28
CA HIS A 55 12.82 -24.91 36.63
C HIS A 55 13.65 -25.73 37.64
N GLY A 56 13.18 -25.87 38.88
CA GLY A 56 13.80 -26.76 39.87
C GLY A 56 15.10 -26.23 40.48
N PHE A 57 15.31 -24.91 40.45
CA PHE A 57 16.51 -24.33 41.05
C PHE A 57 16.47 -24.53 42.57
N PRO A 58 17.61 -24.80 43.23
CA PRO A 58 17.69 -24.76 44.69
C PRO A 58 17.16 -23.44 45.26
N TRP A 59 16.51 -23.45 46.41
CA TRP A 59 15.87 -22.26 46.98
C TRP A 59 16.85 -21.10 47.21
N SER A 60 18.08 -21.38 47.62
CA SER A 60 19.17 -20.39 47.70
C SER A 60 19.44 -19.69 46.36
N ASN A 61 19.38 -20.43 45.26
CA ASN A 61 19.58 -19.91 43.91
C ASN A 61 18.34 -19.15 43.40
N VAL A 62 17.13 -19.52 43.83
CA VAL A 62 15.90 -18.74 43.56
C VAL A 62 15.98 -17.37 44.25
N ILE A 63 16.47 -17.32 45.49
CA ILE A 63 16.73 -16.07 46.21
C ILE A 63 17.74 -15.21 45.46
N GLN A 64 18.85 -15.81 44.99
CA GLN A 64 19.84 -15.10 44.19
C GLN A 64 19.26 -14.57 42.88
N ALA A 65 18.45 -15.35 42.17
CA ALA A 65 17.79 -14.92 40.94
C ALA A 65 16.89 -13.69 41.17
N ALA A 66 16.13 -13.66 42.28
CA ALA A 66 15.33 -12.51 42.69
C ALA A 66 16.18 -11.27 42.99
N VAL A 67 17.29 -11.44 43.73
CA VAL A 67 18.25 -10.36 44.03
C VAL A 67 18.83 -9.76 42.76
N ILE A 68 19.16 -10.60 41.78
CA ILE A 68 19.72 -10.17 40.49
C ILE A 68 18.70 -9.42 39.67
N ALA A 69 17.49 -9.96 39.55
CA ALA A 69 16.38 -9.28 38.89
C ALA A 69 16.14 -7.89 39.49
N LYS A 70 16.22 -7.78 40.83
CA LYS A 70 16.08 -6.49 41.53
C LYS A 70 17.16 -5.52 41.09
N SER A 71 18.41 -5.97 40.99
CA SER A 71 19.54 -5.12 40.60
C SER A 71 19.54 -4.73 39.11
N ILE A 72 19.02 -5.58 38.22
CA ILE A 72 19.06 -5.36 36.77
C ILE A 72 17.99 -4.38 36.32
N PHE A 73 16.78 -4.47 36.86
CA PHE A 73 15.63 -3.71 36.37
C PHE A 73 15.85 -2.18 36.34
N PRO A 74 16.45 -1.53 37.36
CA PRO A 74 16.76 -0.10 37.31
C PRO A 74 17.82 0.27 36.27
N GLN A 75 18.71 -0.68 35.93
CA GLN A 75 19.74 -0.47 34.92
C GLN A 75 19.16 -0.49 33.51
N LEU A 76 17.90 -0.92 33.32
CA LEU A 76 17.25 -0.92 32.01
C LEU A 76 16.96 0.50 31.51
N ASP A 77 17.07 1.53 32.36
CA ASP A 77 16.97 2.92 31.94
C ASP A 77 18.18 3.34 31.10
N GLY A 78 17.94 3.91 29.91
CA GLY A 78 18.98 4.52 29.09
C GLY A 78 20.10 3.61 28.56
N LEU A 79 20.07 2.29 28.78
CA LEU A 79 21.07 1.36 28.22
C LEU A 79 20.78 1.00 26.77
N ASP A 80 21.81 0.85 25.93
CA ASP A 80 21.65 0.21 24.63
C ASP A 80 21.58 -1.32 24.79
N LYS A 81 20.85 -2.02 23.91
CA LYS A 81 20.75 -3.49 23.88
C LYS A 81 22.10 -4.24 24.11
N PRO A 82 23.21 -3.91 23.44
CA PRO A 82 24.49 -4.57 23.69
C PRO A 82 25.05 -4.29 25.10
N LYS A 83 24.85 -3.10 25.65
CA LYS A 83 25.31 -2.74 27.00
C LYS A 83 24.49 -3.48 28.06
N LEU A 84 23.19 -3.65 27.84
CA LEU A 84 22.35 -4.49 28.70
C LEU A 84 22.85 -5.94 28.77
N LEU A 85 23.21 -6.52 27.63
CA LEU A 85 23.69 -7.91 27.60
C LEU A 85 25.02 -8.08 28.35
N LEU A 86 25.89 -7.06 28.30
CA LEU A 86 27.10 -7.02 29.10
C LEU A 86 26.78 -6.91 30.59
N SER A 87 25.88 -5.99 31.00
CA SER A 87 25.46 -5.86 32.39
C SER A 87 24.79 -7.13 32.93
N LEU A 88 23.95 -7.78 32.13
CA LEU A 88 23.30 -9.05 32.47
C LEU A 88 24.34 -10.15 32.67
N ARG A 89 25.29 -10.28 31.73
CA ARG A 89 26.39 -11.25 31.83
C ARG A 89 27.23 -11.01 33.08
N ASP A 90 27.56 -9.76 33.36
CA ASP A 90 28.41 -9.38 34.49
C ASP A 90 27.67 -9.60 35.82
N ALA A 91 26.39 -9.25 35.90
CA ALA A 91 25.54 -9.53 37.06
C ALA A 91 25.44 -11.03 37.34
N LEU A 92 25.16 -11.84 36.32
CA LEU A 92 25.08 -13.30 36.43
C LEU A 92 26.44 -13.93 36.78
N SER A 93 27.54 -13.39 36.27
CA SER A 93 28.89 -13.91 36.58
C SER A 93 29.33 -13.66 38.02
N LYS A 94 28.91 -12.55 38.63
CA LYS A 94 29.29 -12.15 39.99
C LYS A 94 28.48 -12.85 41.07
N SER A 95 27.22 -13.18 40.75
CA SER A 95 26.24 -13.63 41.75
C SER A 95 25.94 -15.13 41.71
N LEU A 96 26.28 -15.84 40.61
CA LEU A 96 26.00 -17.28 40.43
C LEU A 96 27.26 -18.15 40.21
N PRO A 97 28.25 -18.19 41.13
CA PRO A 97 29.33 -19.17 41.02
C PRO A 97 28.89 -20.60 41.37
N SER A 98 27.74 -20.79 42.02
CA SER A 98 27.25 -22.08 42.55
C SER A 98 26.21 -22.82 41.68
N LEU A 99 25.80 -22.26 40.54
CA LEU A 99 24.81 -22.92 39.68
C LEU A 99 25.43 -23.86 38.67
N THR A 100 24.76 -25.00 38.50
CA THR A 100 25.04 -25.93 37.41
C THR A 100 25.00 -25.19 36.07
N PRO A 101 25.86 -25.57 35.10
CA PRO A 101 25.95 -24.89 33.82
C PRO A 101 24.62 -24.86 33.04
N VAL A 102 23.74 -25.85 33.27
CA VAL A 102 22.40 -25.93 32.68
C VAL A 102 21.50 -24.80 33.18
N HIS A 103 21.26 -24.71 34.49
CA HIS A 103 20.47 -23.63 35.10
C HIS A 103 21.01 -22.22 34.78
N ARG A 104 22.34 -22.06 34.70
CA ARG A 104 22.94 -20.78 34.29
C ARG A 104 22.54 -20.40 32.87
N LYS A 105 22.58 -21.36 31.93
CA LYS A 105 22.17 -21.14 30.54
C LYS A 105 20.68 -20.79 30.46
N GLU A 106 19.82 -21.53 31.16
CA GLU A 106 18.37 -21.31 31.16
C GLU A 106 17.99 -19.94 31.72
N LEU A 107 18.56 -19.54 32.86
CA LEU A 107 18.30 -18.23 33.45
C LEU A 107 18.83 -17.10 32.56
N THR A 108 20.02 -17.27 31.96
CA THR A 108 20.57 -16.28 31.04
C THR A 108 19.68 -16.11 29.82
N GLN A 109 19.19 -17.23 29.25
CA GLN A 109 18.28 -17.22 28.11
C GLN A 109 16.95 -16.55 28.47
N PHE A 110 16.34 -16.92 29.60
CA PHE A 110 15.09 -16.32 30.04
C PHE A 110 15.21 -14.81 30.28
N LEU A 111 16.27 -14.36 30.95
CA LEU A 111 16.50 -12.93 31.18
C LEU A 111 16.82 -12.19 29.88
N ALA A 112 17.60 -12.78 28.97
CA ALA A 112 17.85 -12.20 27.66
C ALA A 112 16.54 -12.09 26.86
N ASP A 113 15.74 -13.16 26.77
CA ASP A 113 14.49 -13.16 26.03
C ASP A 113 13.47 -12.19 26.65
N THR A 114 13.32 -12.17 27.97
CA THR A 114 12.39 -11.27 28.68
C THR A 114 12.81 -9.82 28.51
N CYS A 115 14.08 -9.50 28.74
CA CYS A 115 14.60 -8.14 28.64
C CYS A 115 14.68 -7.64 27.19
N ILE A 116 14.99 -8.50 26.20
CA ILE A 116 15.08 -8.10 24.79
C ILE A 116 13.68 -7.98 24.18
N THR A 117 12.82 -8.98 24.38
CA THR A 117 11.47 -9.00 23.77
C THR A 117 10.62 -7.87 24.32
N ARG A 118 10.72 -7.62 25.62
CA ARG A 118 9.98 -6.55 26.29
C ARG A 118 10.83 -5.29 26.47
N TRP A 119 11.97 -5.18 25.79
CA TRP A 119 12.94 -4.07 25.96
C TRP A 119 12.27 -2.70 25.91
N ARG A 120 11.49 -2.42 24.85
CA ARG A 120 10.86 -1.11 24.67
C ARG A 120 9.80 -0.81 25.75
N LEU A 121 9.11 -1.85 26.22
CA LEU A 121 8.11 -1.74 27.28
C LEU A 121 8.78 -1.51 28.63
N LEU A 122 9.79 -2.31 28.97
CA LEU A 122 10.57 -2.16 30.19
C LEU A 122 11.28 -0.81 30.23
N GLN A 123 11.85 -0.36 29.11
CA GLN A 123 12.47 0.96 28.99
C GLN A 123 11.44 2.09 29.18
N ALA A 124 10.26 1.98 28.58
CA ALA A 124 9.19 2.97 28.76
C ALA A 124 8.68 3.02 30.21
N VAL A 125 8.56 1.85 30.86
CA VAL A 125 8.20 1.76 32.28
C VAL A 125 9.29 2.35 33.15
N VAL A 126 10.55 1.93 32.98
CA VAL A 126 11.68 2.35 33.85
C VAL A 126 12.02 3.83 33.68
N GLY A 127 12.10 4.32 32.44
CA GLY A 127 12.35 5.74 32.16
C GLY A 127 11.24 6.66 32.69
N GLY A 128 10.10 6.07 33.09
CA GLY A 128 8.86 6.77 33.32
C GLY A 128 8.34 7.22 31.97
N ALA A 129 7.09 6.93 31.65
CA ALA A 129 6.47 7.57 30.50
C ALA A 129 6.58 9.09 30.73
N ALA A 130 7.53 9.75 30.06
CA ALA A 130 7.54 11.20 29.96
C ALA A 130 6.11 11.57 29.61
N PRO A 131 5.50 12.59 30.26
CA PRO A 131 4.11 12.92 30.01
C PRO A 131 3.98 13.05 28.50
N ILE A 132 3.35 12.04 27.88
CA ILE A 132 3.15 12.03 26.45
C ILE A 132 2.15 13.13 26.32
N TYR A 133 2.61 14.32 25.93
CA TYR A 133 1.73 15.35 25.42
C TYR A 133 1.12 14.70 24.20
N ILE A 134 -0.03 14.04 24.39
CA ILE A 134 -0.87 13.55 23.32
C ILE A 134 -1.34 14.85 22.67
N THR A 135 -0.56 15.34 21.71
CA THR A 135 -1.01 16.34 20.77
C THR A 135 -2.14 15.67 20.03
N GLN A 136 -3.36 15.86 20.53
CA GLN A 136 -4.59 15.56 19.79
C GLN A 136 -4.57 16.47 18.56
N LEU A 137 -3.91 16.00 17.50
CA LEU A 137 -3.95 16.65 16.21
C LEU A 137 -5.35 16.36 15.66
N HIS A 138 -6.24 17.36 15.74
CA HIS A 138 -7.55 17.28 15.11
C HIS A 138 -7.34 17.34 13.60
N LEU A 139 -7.11 16.18 13.00
CA LEU A 139 -7.04 16.00 11.56
C LEU A 139 -8.46 15.90 11.04
N GLU A 140 -8.94 16.97 10.41
CA GLU A 140 -10.16 16.96 9.63
C GLU A 140 -9.94 16.03 8.42
N LEU A 141 -10.39 14.79 8.55
CA LEU A 141 -10.39 13.84 7.45
C LEU A 141 -11.51 14.24 6.49
N GLN A 142 -11.14 14.77 5.32
CA GLN A 142 -12.10 14.94 4.24
C GLN A 142 -12.60 13.58 3.78
N LEU A 143 -13.89 13.34 3.97
CA LEU A 143 -14.56 12.15 3.46
C LEU A 143 -14.57 12.22 1.92
N PRO A 144 -14.36 11.09 1.24
CA PRO A 144 -14.56 11.03 -0.20
C PRO A 144 -16.00 11.48 -0.53
N PRO A 145 -16.21 12.20 -1.64
CA PRO A 145 -17.54 12.65 -2.02
C PRO A 145 -18.47 11.44 -2.15
N THR A 146 -19.67 11.55 -1.59
CA THR A 146 -20.68 10.51 -1.71
C THR A 146 -20.97 10.24 -3.19
N PRO A 147 -20.92 8.98 -3.64
CA PRO A 147 -21.23 8.65 -5.02
C PRO A 147 -22.67 9.04 -5.35
N CYS A 148 -22.91 9.39 -6.61
CA CYS A 148 -24.24 9.71 -7.08
C CYS A 148 -25.18 8.49 -6.93
N PRO A 149 -26.48 8.71 -6.65
CA PRO A 149 -27.48 7.66 -6.61
C PRO A 149 -27.51 6.85 -7.92
N LEU A 150 -27.77 5.56 -7.83
CA LEU A 150 -27.90 4.67 -9.00
C LEU A 150 -29.03 5.07 -9.95
N GLU A 151 -30.02 5.82 -9.47
CA GLU A 151 -31.11 6.40 -10.26
C GLU A 151 -30.61 7.41 -11.30
N MET A 152 -29.45 8.04 -11.06
CA MET A 152 -28.78 8.89 -12.04
C MET A 152 -27.93 8.09 -13.04
N GLY A 153 -27.81 6.78 -12.86
CA GLY A 153 -27.10 5.89 -13.76
C GLY A 153 -27.85 5.70 -15.08
N ILE A 154 -27.10 5.52 -16.16
CA ILE A 154 -27.65 5.10 -17.45
C ILE A 154 -27.55 3.58 -17.52
N ASP A 155 -28.59 2.93 -18.04
CA ASP A 155 -28.54 1.48 -18.28
C ASP A 155 -27.36 1.11 -19.19
N LEU A 156 -26.71 -0.01 -18.88
CA LEU A 156 -25.46 -0.40 -19.53
C LEU A 156 -25.62 -0.58 -21.05
N ARG A 157 -26.77 -1.11 -21.50
CA ARG A 157 -27.05 -1.25 -22.94
C ARG A 157 -27.33 0.09 -23.60
N GLN A 158 -28.00 1.00 -22.91
CA GLN A 158 -28.24 2.35 -23.41
C GLN A 158 -26.94 3.13 -23.55
N TRP A 159 -26.03 2.98 -22.57
CA TRP A 159 -24.71 3.58 -22.62
C TRP A 159 -23.87 3.03 -23.78
N GLU A 160 -23.80 1.71 -23.95
CA GLU A 160 -23.09 1.08 -25.08
C GLU A 160 -23.62 1.57 -26.42
N LEU A 161 -24.94 1.68 -26.57
CA LEU A 161 -25.55 2.21 -27.79
C LEU A 161 -25.20 3.68 -28.02
N GLN A 162 -25.17 4.51 -26.98
CA GLN A 162 -24.74 5.91 -27.08
C GLN A 162 -23.27 6.02 -27.49
N VAL A 163 -22.40 5.19 -26.92
CA VAL A 163 -20.97 5.13 -27.28
C VAL A 163 -20.80 4.72 -28.74
N GLN A 164 -21.49 3.66 -29.19
CA GLN A 164 -21.44 3.23 -30.59
C GLN A 164 -21.98 4.31 -31.53
N GLN A 165 -23.11 4.93 -31.20
CA GLN A 165 -23.68 6.02 -31.98
C GLN A 165 -22.70 7.19 -32.11
N ALA A 166 -22.07 7.61 -31.01
CA ALA A 166 -21.07 8.69 -31.00
C ALA A 166 -19.84 8.35 -31.86
N GLN A 167 -19.38 7.10 -31.83
CA GLN A 167 -18.28 6.63 -32.68
C GLN A 167 -18.64 6.72 -34.16
N PHE A 168 -19.82 6.23 -34.56
CA PHE A 168 -20.27 6.30 -35.95
C PHE A 168 -20.48 7.75 -36.42
N THR A 169 -21.04 8.64 -35.58
CA THR A 169 -21.20 10.05 -35.95
C THR A 169 -19.86 10.77 -36.10
N ASN A 170 -18.88 10.49 -35.23
CA ASN A 170 -17.54 11.08 -35.33
C ASN A 170 -16.81 10.59 -36.59
N ALA A 171 -16.88 9.28 -36.87
CA ALA A 171 -16.29 8.70 -38.08
C ALA A 171 -16.95 9.28 -39.35
N LEU A 172 -18.27 9.47 -39.33
CA LEU A 172 -19.01 10.09 -40.43
C LEU A 172 -18.55 11.53 -40.68
N GLN A 173 -18.48 12.35 -39.62
CA GLN A 173 -18.01 13.74 -39.72
C GLN A 173 -16.58 13.82 -40.27
N GLN A 174 -15.68 12.94 -39.80
CA GLN A 174 -14.31 12.89 -40.29
C GLN A 174 -14.24 12.59 -41.79
N LYS A 175 -15.04 11.62 -42.26
CA LYS A 175 -15.08 11.23 -43.67
C LYS A 175 -15.73 12.30 -44.56
N GLU A 176 -16.79 12.95 -44.08
CA GLU A 176 -17.44 14.08 -44.77
C GLU A 176 -16.48 15.27 -44.89
N GLU A 177 -15.69 15.56 -43.85
CA GLU A 177 -14.66 16.60 -43.90
C GLU A 177 -13.50 16.21 -44.82
N GLU A 178 -13.05 14.95 -44.84
CA GLU A 178 -12.04 14.48 -45.81
C GLU A 178 -12.54 14.65 -47.26
N LEU A 179 -13.79 14.28 -47.52
CA LEU A 179 -14.41 14.43 -48.83
C LEU A 179 -14.50 15.90 -49.24
N LYS A 180 -14.91 16.78 -48.32
CA LYS A 180 -14.93 18.23 -48.55
C LYS A 180 -13.53 18.75 -48.88
N ASN A 181 -12.52 18.37 -48.10
CA ASN A 181 -11.12 18.73 -48.35
C ASN A 181 -10.60 18.24 -49.71
N LEU A 182 -11.04 17.08 -50.19
CA LEU A 182 -10.67 16.58 -51.53
C LEU A 182 -11.34 17.36 -52.65
N ARG A 183 -12.58 17.83 -52.45
CA ARG A 183 -13.31 18.64 -53.43
C ARG A 183 -12.81 20.08 -53.50
N ASP A 184 -12.43 20.64 -52.36
CA ASP A 184 -11.96 22.03 -52.27
C ASP A 184 -10.50 22.19 -52.75
N LYS A 185 -9.71 21.10 -52.79
CA LYS A 185 -8.33 21.10 -53.27
C LYS A 185 -8.24 20.78 -54.77
N PRO A 186 -7.29 21.39 -55.51
CA PRO A 186 -7.08 21.06 -56.91
C PRO A 186 -6.67 19.59 -57.07
N ARG A 187 -7.40 18.86 -57.94
CA ARG A 187 -7.21 17.41 -58.20
C ARG A 187 -5.87 17.08 -58.86
N VAL A 188 -5.32 18.05 -59.58
CA VAL A 188 -4.05 17.94 -60.28
C VAL A 188 -3.07 18.91 -59.65
N LYS A 189 -1.95 18.38 -59.15
CA LYS A 189 -0.80 19.19 -58.75
C LYS A 189 0.11 19.28 -59.96
N LEU A 190 0.18 20.46 -60.58
CA LEU A 190 1.18 20.75 -61.61
C LEU A 190 2.57 20.62 -60.96
N GLY A 191 3.25 19.51 -61.23
CA GLY A 191 4.67 19.37 -60.91
C GLY A 191 5.44 20.41 -61.71
N LYS A 192 6.49 21.00 -61.12
CA LYS A 192 7.43 21.82 -61.86
C LYS A 192 7.99 20.95 -63.00
N ILE A 193 7.61 21.27 -64.23
CA ILE A 193 8.17 20.63 -65.41
C ILE A 193 9.60 21.17 -65.50
N SER A 194 10.59 20.30 -65.24
CA SER A 194 11.99 20.63 -65.45
C SER A 194 12.21 20.74 -66.97
N VAL A 195 12.19 21.96 -67.50
CA VAL A 195 12.57 22.20 -68.89
C VAL A 195 14.10 22.16 -68.95
N PRO A 196 14.72 21.33 -69.81
CA PRO A 196 16.17 21.38 -70.03
C PRO A 196 16.55 22.77 -70.57
N GLU A 197 17.58 23.40 -69.99
CA GLU A 197 18.00 24.78 -70.28
C GLU A 197 18.71 24.97 -71.64
N ASP A 198 18.67 23.99 -72.56
CA ASP A 198 19.46 24.06 -73.80
C ASP A 198 18.62 24.32 -75.05
N ASP A 199 19.04 25.33 -75.82
CA ASP A 199 18.35 25.89 -76.97
C ASP A 199 18.36 24.92 -78.18
N GLN A 200 17.32 24.08 -78.26
CA GLN A 200 16.63 23.56 -79.46
C GLN A 200 15.98 22.21 -79.14
N LEU A 201 14.86 22.24 -78.42
CA LEU A 201 14.00 21.06 -78.23
C LEU A 201 13.38 20.65 -79.57
N ASP A 202 13.60 19.41 -79.99
CA ASP A 202 12.95 18.86 -81.18
C ASP A 202 11.43 18.75 -80.92
N THR A 203 10.63 18.98 -81.97
CA THR A 203 9.15 18.93 -81.88
C THR A 203 8.64 17.61 -81.29
N GLN A 204 9.38 16.52 -81.51
CA GLN A 204 9.09 15.19 -80.97
C GLN A 204 9.31 15.09 -79.45
N GLU A 205 10.35 15.73 -78.91
CA GLU A 205 10.67 15.68 -77.46
C GLU A 205 9.66 16.47 -76.63
N VAL A 206 9.20 17.61 -77.17
CA VAL A 206 8.10 18.40 -76.57
C VAL A 206 6.81 17.57 -76.55
N LEU A 207 6.53 16.82 -77.61
CA LEU A 207 5.35 15.95 -77.68
C LEU A 207 5.42 14.80 -76.66
N GLU A 208 6.57 14.19 -76.45
CA GLU A 208 6.72 13.15 -75.41
C GLU A 208 6.61 13.73 -74.00
N LEU A 209 7.18 14.92 -73.73
CA LEU A 209 7.05 15.58 -72.42
C LEU A 209 5.59 15.95 -72.12
N VAL A 210 4.86 16.47 -73.11
CA VAL A 210 3.42 16.73 -73.00
C VAL A 210 2.65 15.44 -72.78
N ARG A 211 3.00 14.35 -73.47
CA ARG A 211 2.35 13.04 -73.29
C ARG A 211 2.59 12.48 -71.89
N VAL A 212 3.81 12.61 -71.36
CA VAL A 212 4.15 12.19 -69.98
C VAL A 212 3.41 13.06 -68.97
N ALA A 213 3.36 14.37 -69.17
CA ALA A 213 2.60 15.28 -68.32
C ALA A 213 1.10 14.94 -68.34
N LEU A 214 0.51 14.69 -69.51
CA LEU A 214 -0.91 14.30 -69.65
C LEU A 214 -1.21 12.96 -68.98
N LYS A 215 -0.35 11.95 -69.13
CA LYS A 215 -0.52 10.67 -68.40
C LYS A 215 -0.39 10.84 -66.90
N ALA A 216 0.50 11.73 -66.43
CA ALA A 216 0.65 12.04 -65.02
C ALA A 216 -0.57 12.80 -64.46
N THR A 217 -1.14 13.75 -65.21
CA THR A 217 -2.35 14.47 -64.79
C THR A 217 -3.58 13.55 -64.82
N GLU A 218 -3.71 12.69 -65.83
CA GLU A 218 -4.72 11.65 -65.92
C GLU A 218 -4.63 10.69 -64.71
N GLY A 219 -3.44 10.18 -64.41
CA GLY A 219 -3.21 9.30 -63.26
C GLY A 219 -3.55 9.95 -61.91
N GLN A 220 -3.19 11.23 -61.71
CA GLN A 220 -3.56 11.99 -60.51
C GLN A 220 -5.08 12.18 -60.41
N MET A 221 -5.75 12.46 -61.53
CA MET A 221 -7.20 12.63 -61.58
C MET A 221 -7.93 11.34 -61.25
N PHE A 222 -7.51 10.22 -61.84
CA PHE A 222 -8.07 8.89 -61.51
C PHE A 222 -7.86 8.51 -60.05
N ALA A 223 -6.67 8.76 -59.50
CA ALA A 223 -6.40 8.50 -58.08
C ALA A 223 -7.29 9.36 -57.16
N SER A 224 -7.52 10.63 -57.51
CA SER A 224 -8.43 11.52 -56.79
C SER A 224 -9.88 11.03 -56.85
N LEU A 225 -10.37 10.66 -58.05
CA LEU A 225 -11.73 10.16 -58.24
C LEU A 225 -11.97 8.82 -57.51
N ASN A 226 -11.01 7.90 -57.57
CA ASN A 226 -11.10 6.63 -56.85
C ASN A 226 -11.16 6.83 -55.34
N ARG A 227 -10.37 7.78 -54.81
CA ARG A 227 -10.43 8.12 -53.38
C ARG A 227 -11.77 8.72 -52.99
N GLU A 228 -12.33 9.61 -53.82
CA GLU A 228 -13.66 10.18 -53.60
C GLU A 228 -14.76 9.11 -53.63
N ALA A 229 -14.72 8.18 -54.60
CA ALA A 229 -15.66 7.07 -54.68
C ALA A 229 -15.59 6.15 -53.45
N SER A 230 -14.38 5.84 -52.98
CA SER A 230 -14.18 5.07 -51.73
C SER A 230 -14.76 5.78 -50.52
N LEU A 231 -14.53 7.10 -50.38
CA LEU A 231 -15.06 7.87 -49.27
C LEU A 231 -16.59 7.97 -49.29
N LEU A 232 -17.20 8.13 -50.48
CA LEU A 232 -18.65 8.11 -50.62
C LEU A 232 -19.24 6.76 -50.22
N SER A 233 -18.60 5.66 -50.61
CA SER A 233 -19.00 4.31 -50.18
C SER A 233 -18.93 4.17 -48.65
N ASP A 234 -17.82 4.58 -48.03
CA ASP A 234 -17.65 4.55 -46.58
C ASP A 234 -18.73 5.38 -45.87
N ILE A 235 -19.01 6.60 -46.36
CA ILE A 235 -20.02 7.50 -45.81
C ILE A 235 -21.41 6.87 -45.88
N LEU A 236 -21.77 6.25 -47.02
CA LEU A 236 -23.06 5.58 -47.19
C LEU A 236 -23.19 4.39 -46.24
N GLN A 237 -22.13 3.60 -46.08
CA GLN A 237 -22.12 2.48 -45.14
C GLN A 237 -22.30 2.95 -43.68
N LEU A 238 -21.59 4.01 -43.28
CA LEU A 238 -21.74 4.60 -41.95
C LEU A 238 -23.15 5.16 -41.72
N LYS A 239 -23.77 5.80 -42.72
CA LYS A 239 -25.16 6.28 -42.64
C LYS A 239 -26.16 5.13 -42.52
N LEU A 240 -25.92 4.01 -43.20
CA LEU A 240 -26.76 2.82 -43.11
C LEU A 240 -26.68 2.21 -41.71
N GLN A 241 -25.48 2.05 -41.16
CA GLN A 241 -25.28 1.55 -39.79
C GLN A 241 -25.95 2.45 -38.73
N LEU A 242 -25.89 3.78 -38.90
CA LEU A 242 -26.61 4.71 -38.03
C LEU A 242 -28.13 4.57 -38.14
N ALA A 243 -28.67 4.32 -39.33
CA ALA A 243 -30.10 4.09 -39.54
C ALA A 243 -30.57 2.77 -38.90
N GLU A 244 -29.76 1.72 -38.96
CA GLU A 244 -30.00 0.43 -38.28
C GLU A 244 -30.05 0.61 -36.76
N LEU A 245 -29.10 1.36 -36.18
CA LEU A 245 -29.10 1.66 -34.75
C LEU A 245 -30.31 2.50 -34.31
N ALA A 246 -30.75 3.44 -35.16
CA ALA A 246 -31.93 4.25 -34.89
C ALA A 246 -33.23 3.44 -34.96
N THR A 247 -33.34 2.49 -35.91
CA THR A 247 -34.52 1.62 -36.07
C THR A 247 -34.57 0.55 -34.98
N GLY A 248 -33.44 0.02 -34.51
CA GLY A 248 -33.39 -0.88 -33.34
C GLY A 248 -33.88 -0.20 -32.04
N ARG A 249 -33.72 1.12 -31.91
CA ARG A 249 -34.20 1.92 -30.77
C ARG A 249 -35.74 2.04 -30.70
N LEU A 250 -36.42 1.98 -31.85
CA LEU A 250 -37.89 2.06 -31.92
C LEU A 250 -38.58 0.74 -31.53
N HIS A 251 -37.95 -0.40 -31.83
CA HIS A 251 -38.51 -1.72 -31.51
C HIS A 251 -38.31 -2.11 -30.03
N SER A 252 -37.38 -1.46 -29.33
CA SER A 252 -37.11 -1.70 -27.90
C SER A 252 -37.93 -0.80 -26.95
N ARG A 253 -38.77 0.09 -27.49
CA ARG A 253 -39.58 1.04 -26.70
C ARG A 253 -41.09 0.86 -26.91
N SER A 254 -41.68 -0.25 -26.44
CA SER A 254 -43.09 -0.33 -25.97
C SER A 254 -43.47 -1.73 -25.43
N PRO A 255 -44.35 -1.90 -24.40
CA PRO A 255 -44.90 -0.93 -23.47
C PRO A 255 -44.47 -1.15 -22.01
N ALA A 256 -44.46 -0.05 -21.26
CA ALA A 256 -44.49 -0.03 -19.81
C ALA A 256 -45.80 -0.65 -19.31
N SER A 257 -45.70 -1.67 -18.45
CA SER A 257 -46.80 -2.11 -17.58
C SER A 257 -46.42 -1.79 -16.14
N THR A 258 -46.82 -0.62 -15.69
CA THR A 258 -46.86 -0.25 -14.27
C THR A 258 -47.89 -1.10 -13.55
N ALA A 259 -47.44 -1.92 -12.59
CA ALA A 259 -48.29 -2.43 -11.51
C ALA A 259 -47.64 -1.99 -10.18
N PRO A 260 -48.39 -1.37 -9.25
CA PRO A 260 -47.87 -1.05 -7.93
C PRO A 260 -47.95 -2.30 -7.04
N PHE A 261 -46.87 -2.61 -6.33
CA PHE A 261 -46.90 -3.58 -5.23
C PHE A 261 -47.42 -2.88 -3.96
N ASN A 262 -48.42 -3.50 -3.34
CA ASN A 262 -48.83 -3.24 -1.96
C ASN A 262 -47.79 -3.74 -0.97
#